data_AF-K2RBT4-F1
#
_entry.id   AF-K2RBT4-F1
#
_cell.length_a   1.000
_cell.length_b   1.000
_cell.length_c   1.000
_cell.angle_alpha   90.00
_cell.angle_beta   90.00
_cell.angle_gamma   90.00
#
_symmetry.space_group_name_H-M   'P 1'
#
loop_
_entity.id
_entity.type
_entity.pdbx_description
1 polymer ?
#
loop_
_entity_poly.entity_id
_entity_poly.type
_entity_poly.pdbx_seq_one_letter_code
_entity_poly.pdbx_strand_id
1 'polypeptide(L)'
;MWALGGMPSDSSPVTIALHTPPSWILAAILEAQRIAVEIPFASLNTSDYDYVISYKFYMDGSIGVEAEASGYIIAAHRAHNHDYGYGIHDHLSGSMHEHIINFKADFDVLGTRNTAQMVRNVPTTQVYPWSNGRLRSTMRLERTFITNENQGRWNWDDSTAQKQLVIVNQDAINAYGETRGYQLVPGQPAAATHARLTAINSTSLGRTASWSSHDVHITAQHDTEPRSAYPFNAHDLYNPPIDFDRFFDGEDLNQTDLVVWFNLGMYHLPHTGDLPNTLTTTAHAGVKLVPVNFFSLDQSRRTANQVRIDYGEEKVTHVETFGRDMNGSVPAGNAGCCWSNDQAALAELYDYGGPA
;
A
#
# COMPACT_ATOMS: atom_id res chain seq x y z
N MET A 1 30.95 -36.80 -5.64
CA MET A 1 32.23 -36.08 -5.77
C MET A 1 32.22 -35.34 -7.10
N TRP A 2 31.62 -34.16 -7.13
CA TRP A 2 31.88 -33.08 -8.09
C TRP A 2 31.75 -31.79 -7.28
N ALA A 3 32.80 -30.98 -7.34
CA ALA A 3 33.05 -29.87 -6.45
C ALA A 3 32.39 -28.58 -6.94
N LEU A 4 32.03 -27.78 -5.93
CA LEU A 4 31.77 -26.34 -5.88
C LEU A 4 32.21 -25.51 -7.10
N GLY A 5 31.29 -24.69 -7.60
CA GLY A 5 31.56 -23.41 -8.26
C GLY A 5 30.77 -22.32 -7.53
N GLY A 6 31.45 -21.30 -7.03
CA GLY A 6 30.83 -20.15 -6.36
C GLY A 6 30.31 -19.09 -7.34
N MET A 7 29.16 -18.51 -6.96
CA MET A 7 28.57 -17.17 -7.22
C MET A 7 28.71 -16.51 -8.62
N PRO A 8 27.65 -15.81 -9.08
CA PRO A 8 27.51 -14.40 -8.68
C PRO A 8 26.14 -14.06 -8.06
N SER A 9 26.18 -13.08 -7.15
CA SER A 9 25.03 -12.27 -6.75
C SER A 9 24.76 -11.26 -7.86
N ASP A 10 24.05 -11.66 -8.92
CA ASP A 10 23.62 -10.72 -9.95
C ASP A 10 22.34 -10.02 -9.49
N SER A 11 22.49 -8.75 -9.10
CA SER A 11 21.38 -7.82 -8.98
C SER A 11 20.89 -7.48 -10.38
N SER A 12 19.72 -8.00 -10.78
CA SER A 12 19.01 -7.51 -11.96
C SER A 12 18.87 -5.98 -11.87
N PRO A 13 19.07 -5.21 -12.97
CA PRO A 13 18.90 -3.77 -12.93
C PRO A 13 17.44 -3.43 -12.58
N VAL A 14 17.27 -2.80 -11.42
CA VAL A 14 16.04 -2.13 -11.01
C VAL A 14 15.99 -0.79 -11.74
N THR A 15 15.13 -0.67 -12.75
CA THR A 15 14.87 0.60 -13.42
C THR A 15 13.96 1.45 -12.54
N ILE A 16 14.55 2.47 -11.90
CA ILE A 16 13.81 3.50 -11.16
C ILE A 16 13.35 4.58 -12.15
N ALA A 17 12.05 4.71 -12.36
CA ALA A 17 11.47 5.88 -13.02
C ALA A 17 10.97 6.88 -11.96
N LEU A 18 11.05 8.18 -12.23
CA LEU A 18 10.45 9.21 -11.38
C LEU A 18 9.37 9.89 -12.21
N HIS A 19 8.11 9.78 -11.80
CA HIS A 19 6.99 10.40 -12.51
C HIS A 19 6.08 11.20 -11.57
N THR A 20 5.60 12.36 -12.03
CA THR A 20 4.61 13.19 -11.34
C THR A 20 3.33 13.25 -12.20
N PRO A 21 2.27 12.49 -11.85
CA PRO A 21 1.06 12.47 -12.66
C PRO A 21 0.18 13.73 -12.41
N PRO A 22 -0.42 14.34 -13.45
CA PRO A 22 -1.44 15.39 -13.28
C PRO A 22 -2.79 14.77 -12.88
N SER A 23 -3.56 15.45 -12.02
CA SER A 23 -4.93 15.02 -11.64
C SER A 23 -5.92 16.18 -11.72
N TRP A 24 -7.13 15.94 -12.25
CA TRP A 24 -8.17 16.95 -12.46
C TRP A 24 -9.40 16.72 -11.57
N ILE A 25 -9.52 17.42 -10.42
CA ILE A 25 -10.78 17.52 -9.66
C ILE A 25 -10.93 18.94 -9.07
N LEU A 26 -12.13 19.51 -9.20
CA LEU A 26 -12.47 20.91 -8.93
C LEU A 26 -13.31 21.04 -7.63
N ALA A 27 -12.81 21.75 -6.62
CA ALA A 27 -13.53 22.67 -5.71
C ALA A 27 -12.68 22.97 -4.44
N ALA A 28 -12.51 24.26 -4.12
CA ALA A 28 -11.62 24.82 -3.09
C ALA A 28 -10.15 24.39 -3.26
N ILE A 29 -9.45 25.00 -4.22
CA ILE A 29 -8.16 24.53 -4.73
C ILE A 29 -7.01 24.94 -3.80
N LEU A 30 -6.82 24.20 -2.71
CA LEU A 30 -5.47 23.75 -2.41
C LEU A 30 -5.13 22.80 -3.55
N GLU A 31 -4.43 23.30 -4.58
CA GLU A 31 -3.60 22.47 -5.43
C GLU A 31 -2.47 21.94 -4.51
N ALA A 32 -2.80 21.10 -3.54
CA ALA A 32 -1.88 20.03 -3.20
C ALA A 32 -1.89 19.16 -4.45
N GLN A 33 -1.18 19.61 -5.50
CA GLN A 33 -0.77 18.76 -6.59
C GLN A 33 -0.30 17.50 -5.88
N ARG A 34 -0.95 16.37 -6.18
CA ARG A 34 -0.45 15.07 -5.76
C ARG A 34 0.85 14.86 -6.52
N ILE A 35 1.88 15.62 -6.15
CA ILE A 35 3.26 15.31 -6.44
C ILE A 35 3.52 14.13 -5.52
N ALA A 36 3.05 12.98 -6.00
CA ALA A 36 3.61 11.72 -5.63
C ALA A 36 4.91 11.64 -6.42
N VAL A 37 6.03 11.55 -5.72
CA VAL A 37 7.19 10.93 -6.34
C VAL A 37 6.88 9.44 -6.39
N GLU A 38 6.50 8.94 -7.55
CA GLU A 38 6.36 7.51 -7.79
C GLU A 38 7.72 6.95 -8.19
N ILE A 39 8.19 5.99 -7.39
CA ILE A 39 9.37 5.18 -7.67
C ILE A 39 8.84 3.77 -7.95
N PRO A 40 8.66 3.36 -9.22
CA PRO A 40 8.49 1.95 -9.55
C PRO A 40 9.84 1.30 -9.28
N PHE A 41 9.88 0.46 -8.25
CA PHE A 41 11.11 -0.15 -7.77
C PHE A 41 11.43 -1.46 -8.50
N ALA A 42 10.44 -2.14 -9.07
CA ALA A 42 10.70 -3.32 -9.87
C ALA A 42 9.53 -3.64 -10.79
N SER A 43 9.84 -3.89 -12.07
CA SER A 43 9.06 -4.83 -12.87
C SER A 43 9.66 -6.21 -12.58
N LEU A 44 8.97 -7.00 -11.75
CA LEU A 44 9.37 -8.37 -11.47
C LEU A 44 8.66 -9.28 -12.45
N ASN A 45 9.39 -9.78 -13.44
CA ASN A 45 8.88 -10.81 -14.32
C ASN A 45 9.14 -12.19 -13.69
N THR A 46 8.07 -12.82 -13.21
CA THR A 46 8.11 -14.19 -12.68
C THR A 46 7.51 -15.12 -13.73
N SER A 47 8.27 -15.40 -14.79
CA SER A 47 7.85 -16.23 -15.93
C SER A 47 6.65 -15.67 -16.71
N ASP A 48 5.46 -15.69 -16.11
CA ASP A 48 4.19 -15.32 -16.71
C ASP A 48 3.64 -13.98 -16.20
N TYR A 49 3.83 -13.64 -14.92
CA TYR A 49 3.39 -12.34 -14.36
C TYR A 49 4.46 -11.26 -14.41
N ASP A 50 4.00 -10.03 -14.61
CA ASP A 50 4.76 -8.80 -14.42
C ASP A 50 4.18 -8.02 -13.24
N TYR A 51 4.91 -7.94 -12.13
CA TYR A 51 4.50 -7.11 -10.99
C TYR A 51 5.18 -5.74 -11.04
N VAL A 52 4.41 -4.69 -10.81
CA VAL A 52 4.92 -3.33 -10.59
C VAL A 52 4.71 -2.97 -9.14
N ILE A 53 5.81 -2.75 -8.40
CA ILE A 53 5.77 -2.26 -7.02
C ILE A 53 6.14 -0.78 -7.02
N SER A 54 5.22 0.06 -6.56
CA SER A 54 5.38 1.52 -6.55
C SER A 54 5.37 2.06 -5.12
N TYR A 55 6.36 2.90 -4.81
CA TYR A 55 6.37 3.73 -3.62
C TYR A 55 6.01 5.18 -3.99
N LYS A 56 5.00 5.74 -3.33
CA LYS A 56 4.44 7.08 -3.62
C LYS A 56 4.60 7.99 -2.42
N PHE A 57 5.40 9.05 -2.53
CA PHE A 57 5.62 10.00 -1.44
C PHE A 57 4.80 11.27 -1.64
N TYR A 58 3.96 11.63 -0.68
CA TYR A 58 3.03 12.74 -0.78
C TYR A 58 3.47 13.94 0.08
N MET A 59 3.07 15.15 -0.33
CA MET A 59 3.45 16.41 0.33
C MET A 59 2.86 16.62 1.73
N ASP A 60 1.82 15.86 2.09
CA ASP A 60 1.24 15.84 3.44
C ASP A 60 2.05 14.96 4.42
N GLY A 61 3.07 14.25 3.92
CA GLY A 61 3.87 13.29 4.67
C GLY A 61 3.38 11.84 4.55
N SER A 62 2.35 11.59 3.74
CA SER A 62 1.88 10.23 3.50
C SER A 62 2.84 9.44 2.60
N ILE A 63 2.88 8.12 2.77
CA ILE A 63 3.64 7.18 1.94
C ILE A 63 2.67 6.13 1.41
N GLY A 64 2.55 5.98 0.09
CA GLY A 64 1.81 4.91 -0.56
C GLY A 64 2.74 3.76 -0.94
N VAL A 65 2.28 2.52 -0.74
CA VAL A 65 2.91 1.31 -1.27
C VAL A 65 1.84 0.60 -2.09
N GLU A 66 2.10 0.41 -3.37
CA GLU A 66 1.15 -0.18 -4.32
C GLU A 66 1.81 -1.34 -5.06
N ALA A 67 1.01 -2.35 -5.37
CA ALA A 67 1.37 -3.50 -6.16
C ALA A 67 0.34 -3.68 -7.27
N GLU A 68 0.80 -3.67 -8.51
CA GLU A 68 0.01 -3.96 -9.70
C GLU A 68 0.51 -5.24 -10.35
N ALA A 69 -0.39 -6.01 -10.95
CA ALA A 69 -0.05 -7.20 -11.72
C ALA A 69 -0.51 -7.08 -13.17
N SER A 70 0.33 -7.53 -14.09
CA SER A 70 0.04 -7.72 -15.52
C SER A 70 0.73 -9.01 -15.99
N GLY A 71 0.91 -9.14 -17.31
CA GLY A 71 1.47 -10.35 -17.92
C GLY A 71 0.40 -11.40 -18.21
N TYR A 72 0.86 -12.60 -18.55
CA TYR A 72 0.02 -13.75 -18.83
C TYR A 72 -0.46 -14.41 -17.55
N ILE A 73 -1.67 -14.97 -17.58
CA ILE A 73 -2.20 -15.78 -16.48
C ILE A 73 -1.69 -17.22 -16.52
N ILE A 74 -1.56 -17.85 -15.36
CA ILE A 74 -1.45 -19.32 -15.26
C ILE A 74 -2.83 -19.94 -15.47
N ALA A 75 -3.12 -20.32 -16.70
CA ALA A 75 -4.38 -20.95 -17.07
C ALA A 75 -4.44 -22.44 -16.73
N ALA A 76 -5.65 -23.00 -16.76
CA ALA A 76 -5.91 -24.44 -16.67
C ALA A 76 -6.66 -24.95 -17.92
N HIS A 77 -6.66 -26.26 -18.15
CA HIS A 77 -7.50 -26.83 -19.19
C HIS A 77 -8.98 -26.75 -18.81
N ARG A 78 -9.86 -26.37 -19.76
CA ARG A 78 -11.29 -26.10 -19.48
C ARG A 78 -12.08 -27.34 -19.01
N ALA A 79 -11.67 -28.54 -19.41
CA ALA A 79 -12.43 -29.76 -19.11
C ALA A 79 -12.63 -29.95 -17.60
N HIS A 80 -13.89 -30.04 -17.18
CA HIS A 80 -14.32 -30.27 -15.79
C HIS A 80 -13.85 -29.21 -14.76
N ASN A 81 -13.49 -28.00 -15.19
CA ASN A 81 -12.90 -26.97 -14.31
C ASN A 81 -13.87 -25.85 -13.89
N HIS A 82 -15.19 -26.05 -14.01
CA HIS A 82 -16.19 -24.99 -13.84
C HIS A 82 -16.22 -24.35 -12.43
N ASP A 83 -15.92 -25.12 -11.38
CA ASP A 83 -15.89 -24.63 -10.00
C ASP A 83 -14.61 -23.82 -9.68
N TYR A 84 -13.61 -23.85 -10.56
CA TYR A 84 -12.27 -23.31 -10.33
C TYR A 84 -11.88 -22.22 -11.34
N GLY A 85 -12.78 -21.80 -12.23
CA GLY A 85 -12.50 -20.75 -13.20
C GLY A 85 -13.51 -20.67 -14.35
N TYR A 86 -13.51 -19.53 -15.03
CA TYR A 86 -14.30 -19.34 -16.24
C TYR A 86 -13.64 -20.00 -17.44
N GLY A 87 -14.43 -20.58 -18.35
CA GLY A 87 -13.96 -20.91 -19.69
C GLY A 87 -13.81 -19.63 -20.51
N ILE A 88 -12.57 -19.25 -20.82
CA ILE A 88 -12.23 -17.96 -21.46
C ILE A 88 -11.74 -18.11 -22.91
N HIS A 89 -11.51 -19.34 -23.36
CA HIS A 89 -11.24 -19.69 -24.77
C HIS A 89 -11.66 -21.16 -25.02
N ASP A 90 -11.60 -21.62 -26.27
CA ASP A 90 -12.04 -22.96 -26.75
C ASP A 90 -11.72 -24.12 -25.78
N HIS A 91 -10.49 -24.18 -25.28
CA HIS A 91 -10.00 -25.21 -24.36
C HIS A 91 -9.35 -24.64 -23.08
N LEU A 92 -9.52 -23.34 -22.83
CA LEU A 92 -8.82 -22.61 -21.78
C LEU A 92 -9.78 -22.19 -20.65
N SER A 93 -9.39 -22.51 -19.41
CA SER A 93 -9.97 -21.96 -18.19
C SER A 93 -9.02 -20.92 -17.60
N GLY A 94 -9.57 -19.82 -17.10
CA GLY A 94 -8.78 -18.76 -16.46
C GLY A 94 -8.03 -19.21 -15.21
N SER A 95 -8.58 -20.20 -14.48
CA SER A 95 -8.06 -20.69 -13.18
C SER A 95 -7.99 -19.60 -12.09
N MET A 96 -8.78 -19.76 -11.03
CA MET A 96 -8.73 -18.86 -9.87
C MET A 96 -7.39 -18.97 -9.14
N HIS A 97 -6.91 -17.85 -8.61
CA HIS A 97 -5.73 -17.80 -7.76
C HIS A 97 -5.72 -16.49 -6.93
N GLU A 98 -4.85 -16.46 -5.93
CA GLU A 98 -4.69 -15.31 -5.04
C GLU A 98 -3.25 -14.82 -5.11
N HIS A 99 -3.09 -13.51 -5.26
CA HIS A 99 -1.81 -12.83 -5.13
C HIS A 99 -1.74 -12.24 -3.74
N ILE A 100 -0.78 -12.66 -2.91
CA ILE A 100 -0.56 -12.09 -1.57
C ILE A 100 0.92 -11.72 -1.46
N ILE A 101 1.19 -10.44 -1.25
CA ILE A 101 2.54 -9.86 -1.24
C ILE A 101 2.78 -9.24 0.13
N ASN A 102 3.80 -9.73 0.84
CA ASN A 102 4.12 -9.28 2.19
C ASN A 102 5.17 -8.17 2.20
N PHE A 103 4.95 -7.16 3.03
CA PHE A 103 5.85 -6.05 3.24
C PHE A 103 6.23 -5.94 4.71
N LYS A 104 7.52 -5.67 4.97
CA LYS A 104 8.03 -5.26 6.28
C LYS A 104 8.00 -3.73 6.36
N ALA A 105 7.26 -3.18 7.33
CA ALA A 105 7.31 -1.77 7.71
C ALA A 105 7.81 -1.63 9.14
N ASP A 106 9.07 -1.24 9.24
CA ASP A 106 9.78 -0.99 10.50
C ASP A 106 9.53 0.47 10.92
N PHE A 107 8.61 0.70 11.86
CA PHE A 107 8.15 2.03 12.21
C PHE A 107 8.94 2.59 13.40
N ASP A 108 9.70 3.65 13.16
CA ASP A 108 10.38 4.44 14.20
C ASP A 108 9.72 5.81 14.41
N VAL A 109 8.46 5.81 14.85
CA VAL A 109 7.72 7.06 15.08
C VAL A 109 8.35 7.84 16.23
N LEU A 110 9.18 8.83 15.86
CA LEU A 110 9.89 9.69 16.82
C LEU A 110 10.80 8.89 17.76
N GLY A 111 11.44 7.84 17.22
CA GLY A 111 12.25 6.87 17.94
C GLY A 111 11.60 5.48 17.94
N THR A 112 12.37 4.49 18.37
CA THR A 112 11.99 3.06 18.29
C THR A 112 10.90 2.66 19.27
N ARG A 113 10.76 3.33 20.42
CA ARG A 113 9.76 2.99 21.44
C ARG A 113 8.34 3.36 20.99
N ASN A 114 7.64 2.43 20.38
CA ASN A 114 6.32 2.63 19.77
C ASN A 114 5.29 1.64 20.32
N THR A 115 4.02 1.86 20.01
CA THR A 115 2.91 0.97 20.36
C THR A 115 1.86 1.04 19.26
N ALA A 116 1.29 -0.10 18.91
CA ALA A 116 0.17 -0.13 17.99
C ALA A 116 -1.14 0.20 18.73
N GLN A 117 -1.90 1.15 18.21
CA GLN A 117 -3.22 1.55 18.71
C GLN A 117 -4.29 1.18 17.69
N MET A 118 -5.23 0.35 18.12
CA MET A 118 -6.46 0.07 17.38
C MET A 118 -7.54 1.06 17.83
N VAL A 119 -8.10 1.79 16.86
CA VAL A 119 -9.23 2.70 17.07
C VAL A 119 -10.44 2.13 16.35
N ARG A 120 -11.49 1.78 17.09
CA ARG A 120 -12.73 1.21 16.58
C ARG A 120 -13.85 2.24 16.67
N ASN A 121 -14.51 2.53 15.56
CA ASN A 121 -15.74 3.30 15.54
C ASN A 121 -16.93 2.33 15.61
N VAL A 122 -17.63 2.32 16.75
CA VAL A 122 -18.70 1.35 17.06
C VAL A 122 -20.05 2.05 17.16
N PRO A 123 -21.16 1.41 16.73
CA PRO A 123 -22.50 1.92 16.98
C PRO A 123 -22.81 1.88 18.48
N THR A 124 -23.51 2.89 18.98
CA THR A 124 -23.96 2.96 20.38
C THR A 124 -25.27 3.74 20.47
N THR A 125 -26.03 3.51 21.53
CA THR A 125 -27.15 4.38 21.91
C THR A 125 -26.79 5.13 23.19
N GLN A 126 -26.97 6.46 23.22
CA GLN A 126 -26.59 7.30 24.36
C GLN A 126 -27.65 8.36 24.68
N VAL A 127 -27.68 8.82 25.92
CA VAL A 127 -28.39 10.04 26.36
C VAL A 127 -27.36 11.12 26.59
N TYR A 128 -27.58 12.30 26.03
CA TYR A 128 -26.69 13.44 26.19
C TYR A 128 -27.30 14.48 27.13
N PRO A 129 -26.50 15.35 27.76
CA PRO A 129 -27.02 16.40 28.65
C PRO A 129 -28.09 17.29 27.99
N TRP A 130 -27.96 17.53 26.69
CA TRP A 130 -28.90 18.33 25.89
C TRP A 130 -30.07 17.52 25.31
N SER A 131 -30.12 16.19 25.47
CA SER A 131 -31.15 15.36 24.85
C SER A 131 -32.40 15.18 25.72
N ASN A 132 -32.45 15.76 26.93
CA ASN A 132 -33.60 15.72 27.85
C ASN A 132 -34.14 14.30 28.07
N GLY A 133 -33.25 13.35 28.36
CA GLY A 133 -33.61 11.94 28.61
C GLY A 133 -33.91 11.13 27.34
N ARG A 134 -33.88 11.73 26.15
CA ARG A 134 -34.10 11.01 24.89
C ARG A 134 -32.84 10.28 24.45
N LEU A 135 -33.00 9.00 24.11
CA LEU A 135 -31.96 8.17 23.52
C LEU A 135 -31.63 8.64 22.11
N ARG A 136 -30.34 8.61 21.76
CA ARG A 136 -29.80 8.88 20.44
C ARG A 136 -28.99 7.68 19.97
N SER A 137 -29.42 7.07 18.87
CA SER A 137 -28.57 6.15 18.11
C SER A 137 -27.44 6.96 17.47
N THR A 138 -26.20 6.56 17.71
CA THR A 138 -25.00 7.30 17.35
C THR A 138 -23.81 6.35 17.31
N MET A 139 -22.59 6.89 17.33
CA MET A 139 -21.34 6.15 17.30
C MET A 139 -20.36 6.66 18.36
N ARG A 140 -19.40 5.82 18.75
CA ARG A 140 -18.31 6.20 19.65
C ARG A 140 -16.99 5.57 19.21
N LEU A 141 -15.89 6.19 19.62
CA LEU A 141 -14.56 5.64 19.44
C LEU A 141 -14.15 4.81 20.66
N GLU A 142 -13.76 3.57 20.42
CA GLU A 142 -13.06 2.70 21.37
C GLU A 142 -11.59 2.64 20.98
N ARG A 143 -10.70 2.94 21.92
CA ARG A 143 -9.25 2.95 21.68
C ARG A 143 -8.61 1.88 22.55
N THR A 144 -7.82 1.02 21.94
CA THR A 144 -7.12 -0.07 22.62
C THR A 144 -5.71 -0.18 22.08
N PHE A 145 -4.73 -0.33 22.97
CA PHE A 145 -3.36 -0.66 22.56
C PHE A 145 -3.21 -2.16 22.36
N ILE A 146 -2.47 -2.54 21.33
CA ILE A 146 -1.98 -3.89 21.09
C ILE A 146 -0.63 -3.96 21.81
N THR A 147 -0.61 -4.59 22.98
CA THR A 147 0.57 -4.57 23.87
C THR A 147 1.34 -5.88 23.85
N ASN A 148 0.93 -6.86 23.06
CA ASN A 148 1.56 -8.17 23.04
C ASN A 148 1.36 -8.86 21.69
N GLU A 149 2.35 -9.63 21.24
CA GLU A 149 2.31 -10.34 19.96
C GLU A 149 1.14 -11.33 19.82
N ASN A 150 0.64 -11.86 20.94
CA ASN A 150 -0.57 -12.70 20.94
C ASN A 150 -1.81 -11.95 20.42
N GLN A 151 -1.77 -10.62 20.38
CA GLN A 151 -2.79 -9.73 19.82
C GLN A 151 -2.34 -9.10 18.49
N GLY A 152 -1.12 -9.40 18.03
CA GLY A 152 -0.47 -8.75 16.89
C GLY A 152 -0.96 -9.21 15.52
N ARG A 153 -1.78 -10.27 15.44
CA ARG A 153 -2.34 -10.80 14.19
C ARG A 153 -3.81 -10.43 14.05
N TRP A 154 -4.18 -9.74 12.97
CA TRP A 154 -5.55 -9.26 12.83
C TRP A 154 -5.93 -8.97 11.37
N ASN A 155 -7.25 -8.88 11.14
CA ASN A 155 -7.85 -8.60 9.84
C ASN A 155 -8.72 -7.35 9.86
N TRP A 156 -8.83 -6.69 8.70
CA TRP A 156 -9.59 -5.45 8.53
C TRP A 156 -11.09 -5.66 8.68
N ASP A 157 -11.60 -6.84 8.31
CA ASP A 157 -13.02 -7.14 8.43
C ASP A 157 -13.49 -7.14 9.89
N ASP A 158 -14.60 -6.45 10.11
CA ASP A 158 -15.31 -6.37 11.38
C ASP A 158 -16.77 -6.01 11.10
N SER A 159 -17.68 -6.94 11.36
CA SER A 159 -19.11 -6.70 11.17
C SER A 159 -19.70 -5.71 12.18
N THR A 160 -18.94 -5.36 13.22
CA THR A 160 -19.42 -4.56 14.36
C THR A 160 -18.81 -3.16 14.45
N ALA A 161 -17.72 -2.90 13.72
CA ALA A 161 -16.99 -1.64 13.81
C ALA A 161 -16.26 -1.27 12.52
N GLN A 162 -15.93 0.01 12.35
CA GLN A 162 -14.87 0.44 11.45
C GLN A 162 -13.56 0.54 12.23
N LYS A 163 -12.44 0.11 11.66
CA LYS A 163 -11.14 0.03 12.35
C LYS A 163 -10.12 1.00 11.75
N GLN A 164 -9.22 1.51 12.60
CA GLN A 164 -7.99 2.17 12.21
C GLN A 164 -6.85 1.59 13.03
N LEU A 165 -5.72 1.27 12.38
CA LEU A 165 -4.48 0.92 13.05
C LEU A 165 -3.53 2.11 12.97
N VAL A 166 -3.09 2.60 14.13
CA VAL A 166 -2.13 3.70 14.24
C VAL A 166 -0.93 3.24 15.04
N ILE A 167 0.27 3.35 14.49
CA ILE A 167 1.51 3.16 15.25
C ILE A 167 1.86 4.50 15.87
N VAL A 168 1.94 4.53 17.20
CA VAL A 168 2.12 5.75 17.98
C VAL A 168 3.33 5.64 18.89
N ASN A 169 3.87 6.79 19.27
CA ASN A 169 4.79 6.90 20.40
C ASN A 169 4.05 7.59 21.55
N GLN A 170 3.79 6.84 22.63
CA GLN A 170 3.03 7.31 23.78
C GLN A 170 3.74 8.41 24.58
N ASP A 171 5.07 8.50 24.49
CA ASP A 171 5.86 9.55 25.13
C ASP A 171 5.88 10.84 24.29
N ALA A 172 5.47 10.76 23.03
CA ALA A 172 5.47 11.88 22.09
C ALA A 172 4.06 12.45 21.92
N ILE A 173 3.71 13.39 22.79
CA ILE A 173 2.41 14.05 22.83
C ILE A 173 2.45 15.37 22.03
N ASN A 174 1.43 15.62 21.22
CA ASN A 174 1.29 16.89 20.50
C ASN A 174 0.72 18.00 21.41
N ALA A 175 0.61 19.23 20.89
CA ALA A 175 0.13 20.38 21.66
C ALA A 175 -1.31 20.26 22.20
N TYR A 176 -2.07 19.25 21.76
CA TYR A 176 -3.46 19.00 22.12
C TYR A 176 -3.64 17.81 23.05
N GLY A 177 -2.56 17.17 23.50
CA GLY A 177 -2.64 16.01 24.40
C GLY A 177 -2.79 14.67 23.68
N GLU A 178 -2.67 14.63 22.35
CA GLU A 178 -2.80 13.39 21.56
C GLU A 178 -1.43 12.79 21.22
N THR A 179 -1.36 11.46 21.21
CA THR A 179 -0.15 10.72 20.80
C THR A 179 0.12 10.89 19.31
N ARG A 180 1.37 11.15 18.96
CA ARG A 180 1.83 11.32 17.57
C ARG A 180 2.04 9.95 16.93
N GLY A 181 1.55 9.76 15.70
CA GLY A 181 1.60 8.46 15.04
C GLY A 181 1.52 8.47 13.52
N TYR A 182 1.64 7.27 12.95
CA TYR A 182 1.33 6.97 11.55
C TYR A 182 0.26 5.89 11.48
N GLN A 183 -0.78 6.14 10.69
CA GLN A 183 -1.87 5.20 10.45
C GLN A 183 -1.56 4.34 9.23
N LEU A 184 -1.78 3.04 9.36
CA LEU A 184 -1.87 2.12 8.25
C LEU A 184 -3.29 2.17 7.67
N VAL A 185 -3.43 2.57 6.41
CA VAL A 185 -4.71 2.73 5.71
C VAL A 185 -4.74 1.82 4.49
N PRO A 186 -5.64 0.83 4.41
CA PRO A 186 -5.82 0.04 3.20
C PRO A 186 -6.09 0.96 2.00
N GLY A 187 -5.28 0.83 0.97
CA GLY A 187 -5.35 1.63 -0.25
C GLY A 187 -6.51 1.20 -1.13
N GLN A 188 -6.96 2.11 -1.99
CA GLN A 188 -7.98 1.88 -3.01
C GLN A 188 -7.48 2.41 -4.36
N PRO A 189 -7.86 1.76 -5.48
CA PRO A 189 -8.72 0.57 -5.56
C PRO A 189 -8.00 -0.69 -5.06
N ALA A 190 -8.72 -1.61 -4.41
CA ALA A 190 -8.18 -2.93 -4.10
C ALA A 190 -8.99 -3.98 -4.87
N ALA A 191 -8.31 -4.79 -5.68
CA ALA A 191 -8.94 -5.90 -6.42
C ALA A 191 -9.51 -6.97 -5.48
N ALA A 192 -9.05 -7.01 -4.23
CA ALA A 192 -9.63 -7.80 -3.15
C ALA A 192 -10.07 -6.91 -1.99
N THR A 193 -11.12 -7.35 -1.28
CA THR A 193 -11.52 -6.76 -0.01
C THR A 193 -10.58 -7.14 1.14
N HIS A 194 -9.79 -8.21 0.99
CA HIS A 194 -8.90 -8.78 2.00
C HIS A 194 -7.53 -9.08 1.39
N ALA A 195 -6.47 -8.95 2.19
CA ALA A 195 -5.10 -9.18 1.76
C ALA A 195 -4.50 -10.43 2.43
N ARG A 196 -5.29 -11.49 2.55
CA ARG A 196 -4.90 -12.77 3.14
C ARG A 196 -5.34 -13.92 2.26
N LEU A 197 -4.67 -15.06 2.42
CA LEU A 197 -4.99 -16.28 1.71
C LEU A 197 -6.36 -16.83 2.16
N THR A 198 -7.22 -17.17 1.21
CA THR A 198 -8.52 -17.81 1.49
C THR A 198 -8.33 -19.25 1.96
N ALA A 199 -7.35 -19.96 1.42
CA ALA A 199 -7.04 -21.34 1.80
C ALA A 199 -6.52 -21.41 3.25
N ILE A 200 -7.32 -22.05 4.12
CA ILE A 200 -6.95 -22.31 5.52
C ILE A 200 -6.16 -23.62 5.60
N ASN A 201 -5.02 -23.63 6.29
CA ASN A 201 -4.16 -24.80 6.45
C ASN A 201 -3.77 -25.44 5.09
N SER A 202 -3.37 -24.61 4.13
CA SER A 202 -2.98 -25.05 2.78
C SER A 202 -1.91 -26.15 2.85
N THR A 203 -2.23 -27.34 2.35
CA THR A 203 -1.28 -28.46 2.28
C THR A 203 -0.19 -28.24 1.25
N SER A 204 -0.44 -27.38 0.25
CA SER A 204 0.55 -27.01 -0.77
C SER A 204 1.59 -26.00 -0.26
N LEU A 205 1.27 -25.24 0.79
CA LEU A 205 2.17 -24.26 1.39
C LEU A 205 2.76 -24.76 2.71
N GLY A 206 2.05 -25.60 3.47
CA GLY A 206 2.49 -26.00 4.80
C GLY A 206 2.77 -24.78 5.69
N ARG A 207 4.04 -24.58 6.07
CA ARG A 207 4.54 -23.48 6.92
C ARG A 207 5.36 -22.43 6.16
N THR A 208 5.47 -22.52 4.84
CA THR A 208 6.42 -21.71 4.06
C THR A 208 6.01 -20.24 3.93
N ALA A 209 4.73 -19.95 4.16
CA ALA A 209 4.12 -18.64 3.93
C ALA A 209 3.10 -18.25 5.01
N SER A 210 3.33 -18.58 6.28
CA SER A 210 2.39 -18.26 7.38
C SER A 210 2.06 -16.75 7.49
N TRP A 211 2.91 -15.87 6.96
CA TRP A 211 2.65 -14.43 6.84
C TRP A 211 1.42 -14.10 5.99
N SER A 212 0.93 -15.00 5.14
CA SER A 212 -0.27 -14.78 4.30
C SER A 212 -1.59 -15.04 5.05
N SER A 213 -1.55 -15.43 6.33
CA SER A 213 -2.72 -15.89 7.08
C SER A 213 -3.65 -14.78 7.57
N HIS A 214 -3.13 -13.55 7.72
CA HIS A 214 -3.87 -12.37 8.17
C HIS A 214 -3.51 -11.17 7.31
N ASP A 215 -4.35 -10.13 7.33
CA ASP A 215 -4.06 -8.91 6.58
C ASP A 215 -2.85 -8.15 7.16
N VAL A 216 -2.71 -8.14 8.49
CA VAL A 216 -1.66 -7.43 9.23
C VAL A 216 -1.16 -8.26 10.41
N HIS A 217 0.14 -8.13 10.66
CA HIS A 217 0.92 -8.79 11.69
C HIS A 217 1.82 -7.74 12.37
N ILE A 218 1.99 -7.83 13.69
CA ILE A 218 2.85 -6.94 14.47
C ILE A 218 3.70 -7.79 15.40
N THR A 219 5.02 -7.62 15.32
CA THR A 219 6.02 -8.34 16.12
C THR A 219 6.97 -7.35 16.78
N ALA A 220 7.69 -7.78 17.81
CA ALA A 220 8.86 -7.05 18.27
C ALA A 220 9.94 -7.05 17.16
N GLN A 221 10.80 -6.03 17.16
CA GLN A 221 11.92 -5.96 16.23
C GLN A 221 13.07 -6.84 16.74
N HIS A 222 13.65 -7.65 15.84
CA HIS A 222 14.92 -8.35 16.06
C HIS A 222 15.79 -8.37 14.82
N ASP A 223 17.11 -8.23 15.01
CA ASP A 223 18.11 -8.41 13.95
C ASP A 223 18.15 -9.84 13.40
N THR A 224 17.74 -10.82 14.21
CA THR A 224 17.60 -12.23 13.80
C THR A 224 16.34 -12.51 12.97
N GLU A 225 15.45 -11.52 12.84
CA GLU A 225 14.19 -11.60 12.08
C GLU A 225 14.16 -10.56 10.94
N PRO A 226 15.16 -10.57 10.04
CA PRO A 226 15.28 -9.52 9.03
C PRO A 226 14.20 -9.60 7.94
N ARG A 227 13.53 -10.75 7.79
CA ARG A 227 12.59 -11.06 6.70
C ARG A 227 11.58 -12.13 7.11
N SER A 228 10.39 -12.06 6.55
CA SER A 228 9.27 -12.98 6.81
C SER A 228 9.33 -14.29 6.00
N ALA A 229 10.21 -14.36 4.99
CA ALA A 229 10.35 -15.52 4.11
C ALA A 229 11.79 -15.72 3.64
N TYR A 230 12.09 -16.89 3.09
CA TYR A 230 13.37 -17.22 2.48
C TYR A 230 13.19 -17.82 1.08
N PRO A 231 14.08 -17.55 0.10
CA PRO A 231 13.94 -18.07 -1.27
C PRO A 231 13.79 -19.58 -1.36
N PHE A 232 14.37 -20.33 -0.41
CA PHE A 232 14.30 -21.79 -0.39
C PHE A 232 13.21 -22.36 0.53
N ASN A 233 12.30 -21.53 1.06
CA ASN A 233 11.18 -22.01 1.89
C ASN A 233 10.36 -23.08 1.16
N ALA A 234 10.08 -22.89 -0.13
CA ALA A 234 9.25 -23.81 -0.92
C ALA A 234 9.83 -25.22 -1.11
N HIS A 235 11.11 -25.45 -0.77
CA HIS A 235 11.73 -26.78 -0.88
C HIS A 235 11.44 -27.72 0.30
N ASP A 236 11.03 -27.19 1.45
CA ASP A 236 10.58 -27.99 2.60
C ASP A 236 9.35 -27.32 3.23
N LEU A 237 8.18 -27.88 2.93
CA LEU A 237 6.91 -27.30 3.34
C LEU A 237 6.68 -27.31 4.87
N TYR A 238 7.36 -28.19 5.61
CA TYR A 238 7.06 -28.41 7.03
C TYR A 238 8.21 -28.01 7.95
N ASN A 239 9.41 -27.82 7.40
CA ASN A 239 10.56 -27.28 8.11
C ASN A 239 11.30 -26.23 7.26
N PRO A 240 10.63 -25.13 6.87
CA PRO A 240 11.26 -24.08 6.08
C PRO A 240 12.36 -23.38 6.87
N PRO A 241 13.40 -22.83 6.21
CA PRO A 241 14.41 -22.02 6.87
C PRO A 241 13.85 -20.84 7.66
N ILE A 242 12.78 -20.21 7.17
CA ILE A 242 12.03 -19.18 7.90
C ILE A 242 10.57 -19.63 8.02
N ASP A 243 10.13 -19.79 9.26
CA ASP A 243 8.76 -20.08 9.68
C ASP A 243 8.22 -18.83 10.40
N PHE A 244 7.45 -18.01 9.70
CA PHE A 244 7.00 -16.70 10.20
C PHE A 244 6.14 -16.79 11.46
N ASP A 245 5.48 -17.93 11.69
CA ASP A 245 4.72 -18.12 12.93
C ASP A 245 5.60 -18.09 14.18
N ARG A 246 6.91 -18.35 14.05
CA ARG A 246 7.85 -18.34 15.17
C ARG A 246 8.18 -16.95 15.69
N PHE A 247 7.89 -15.89 14.94
CA PHE A 247 8.08 -14.50 15.37
C PHE A 247 7.01 -14.06 16.38
N PHE A 248 6.11 -14.98 16.80
CA PHE A 248 5.04 -14.70 17.74
C PHE A 248 5.19 -15.61 18.94
N ASP A 249 6.14 -15.28 19.81
CA ASP A 249 6.41 -16.00 21.05
C ASP A 249 5.87 -15.27 22.29
N GLY A 250 5.17 -14.15 22.07
CA GLY A 250 4.38 -13.46 23.08
C GLY A 250 5.14 -12.31 23.74
N GLU A 251 6.04 -11.66 23.00
CA GLU A 251 6.77 -10.50 23.47
C GLU A 251 5.89 -9.26 23.68
N ASP A 252 6.42 -8.31 24.47
CA ASP A 252 5.77 -7.04 24.78
C ASP A 252 5.90 -6.06 23.59
N LEU A 253 4.77 -5.45 23.22
CA LEU A 253 4.67 -4.46 22.14
C LEU A 253 4.38 -3.05 22.67
N ASN A 254 4.40 -2.86 23.99
CA ASN A 254 4.08 -1.58 24.62
C ASN A 254 5.33 -0.70 24.83
N GLN A 255 5.48 0.32 23.98
CA GLN A 255 6.61 1.26 23.97
C GLN A 255 7.95 0.54 23.74
N THR A 256 7.95 -0.46 22.85
CA THR A 256 9.10 -1.22 22.37
C THR A 256 9.33 -0.95 20.88
N ASP A 257 10.45 -1.42 20.37
CA ASP A 257 10.71 -1.44 18.92
C ASP A 257 9.83 -2.52 18.28
N LEU A 258 9.00 -2.12 17.31
CA LEU A 258 8.00 -2.99 16.70
C LEU A 258 8.03 -2.91 15.19
N VAL A 259 7.73 -4.04 14.56
CA VAL A 259 7.62 -4.16 13.12
C VAL A 259 6.18 -4.46 12.74
N VAL A 260 5.66 -3.74 11.76
CA VAL A 260 4.37 -4.05 11.13
C VAL A 260 4.63 -4.80 9.83
N TRP A 261 4.14 -6.03 9.73
CA TRP A 261 4.11 -6.79 8.50
C TRP A 261 2.72 -6.74 7.91
N PHE A 262 2.56 -6.10 6.77
CA PHE A 262 1.26 -5.97 6.10
C PHE A 262 1.27 -6.66 4.75
N ASN A 263 0.12 -7.17 4.36
CA ASN A 263 -0.05 -7.78 3.06
C ASN A 263 -0.80 -6.84 2.11
N LEU A 264 -0.42 -6.88 0.83
CA LEU A 264 -1.23 -6.43 -0.29
C LEU A 264 -1.77 -7.67 -0.99
N GLY A 265 -3.06 -7.67 -1.34
CA GLY A 265 -3.67 -8.86 -1.91
C GLY A 265 -4.69 -8.60 -3.01
N MET A 266 -4.78 -9.57 -3.92
CA MET A 266 -5.72 -9.58 -5.04
C MET A 266 -6.30 -11.00 -5.17
N TYR A 267 -7.62 -11.09 -5.22
CA TYR A 267 -8.33 -12.32 -5.59
C TYR A 267 -8.58 -12.25 -7.09
N HIS A 268 -7.91 -13.11 -7.84
CA HIS A 268 -7.98 -13.07 -9.30
C HIS A 268 -8.77 -14.27 -9.79
N LEU A 269 -9.91 -13.96 -10.40
CA LEU A 269 -10.72 -14.91 -11.15
C LEU A 269 -10.66 -14.51 -12.63
N PRO A 270 -9.65 -14.97 -13.39
CA PRO A 270 -9.41 -14.44 -14.71
C PRO A 270 -10.60 -14.63 -15.64
N HIS A 271 -10.87 -13.59 -16.44
CA HIS A 271 -11.95 -13.55 -17.41
C HIS A 271 -11.40 -13.22 -18.80
N THR A 272 -12.27 -13.12 -19.81
CA THR A 272 -11.84 -12.85 -21.20
C THR A 272 -11.12 -11.50 -21.40
N GLY A 273 -11.19 -10.60 -20.43
CA GLY A 273 -10.47 -9.32 -20.44
C GLY A 273 -9.01 -9.43 -20.01
N ASP A 274 -8.62 -10.57 -19.43
CA ASP A 274 -7.22 -10.92 -19.14
C ASP A 274 -6.50 -11.55 -20.35
N LEU A 275 -7.16 -11.61 -21.52
CA LEU A 275 -6.54 -12.05 -22.77
C LEU A 275 -6.18 -10.84 -23.64
N PRO A 276 -4.91 -10.71 -24.10
CA PRO A 276 -3.80 -11.64 -23.88
C PRO A 276 -3.17 -11.54 -22.50
N ASN A 277 -3.24 -10.37 -21.85
CA ASN A 277 -2.61 -10.09 -20.57
C ASN A 277 -3.60 -9.47 -19.58
N THR A 278 -3.33 -9.68 -18.30
CA THR A 278 -4.02 -9.00 -17.21
C THR A 278 -3.70 -7.50 -17.20
N LEU A 279 -4.69 -6.68 -16.83
CA LEU A 279 -4.58 -5.22 -16.81
C LEU A 279 -4.25 -4.71 -15.41
N THR A 280 -3.21 -3.88 -15.30
CA THR A 280 -2.82 -3.24 -14.03
C THR A 280 -3.92 -2.34 -13.45
N THR A 281 -4.81 -1.82 -14.29
CA THR A 281 -5.94 -0.97 -13.87
C THR A 281 -6.93 -1.69 -12.96
N THR A 282 -7.01 -3.02 -13.04
CA THR A 282 -7.92 -3.85 -12.25
C THR A 282 -7.20 -4.78 -11.28
N ALA A 283 -6.01 -5.26 -11.63
CA ALA A 283 -5.16 -6.06 -10.76
C ALA A 283 -4.22 -5.14 -9.97
N HIS A 284 -4.79 -4.45 -8.99
CA HIS A 284 -4.11 -3.46 -8.16
C HIS A 284 -4.45 -3.65 -6.68
N ALA A 285 -3.46 -3.53 -5.82
CA ALA A 285 -3.60 -3.48 -4.37
C ALA A 285 -2.66 -2.42 -3.79
N GLY A 286 -3.03 -1.80 -2.67
CA GLY A 286 -2.16 -0.81 -2.05
C GLY A 286 -2.46 -0.55 -0.58
N VAL A 287 -1.56 0.19 0.05
CA VAL A 287 -1.70 0.71 1.41
C VAL A 287 -1.13 2.12 1.46
N LYS A 288 -1.60 2.95 2.39
CA LYS A 288 -1.03 4.24 2.71
C LYS A 288 -0.64 4.31 4.18
N LEU A 289 0.56 4.82 4.43
CA LEU A 289 1.05 5.21 5.75
C LEU A 289 0.80 6.71 5.88
N VAL A 290 -0.10 7.11 6.78
CA VAL A 290 -0.61 8.49 6.86
C VAL A 290 -0.28 9.10 8.23
N PRO A 291 0.33 10.29 8.31
CA PRO A 291 0.56 10.94 9.60
C PRO A 291 -0.76 11.21 10.34
N VAL A 292 -0.87 10.78 11.60
CA VAL A 292 -2.04 11.04 12.46
C VAL A 292 -1.58 11.72 13.73
N ASN A 293 -2.12 12.92 13.99
CA ASN A 293 -1.72 13.78 15.11
C ASN A 293 -0.21 14.09 15.17
N PHE A 294 0.55 13.71 14.14
CA PHE A 294 2.02 13.77 14.11
C PHE A 294 2.53 15.20 13.95
N PHE A 295 1.87 16.00 13.12
CA PHE A 295 2.18 17.41 12.93
C PHE A 295 1.13 18.29 13.60
N SER A 296 1.45 19.57 13.81
CA SER A 296 0.49 20.55 14.31
C SER A 296 -0.59 20.91 13.29
N LEU A 297 -0.30 20.71 11.99
CA LEU A 297 -1.20 20.99 10.87
C LEU A 297 -0.74 20.16 9.66
N ASP A 298 -1.59 20.09 8.62
CA ASP A 298 -1.22 19.57 7.31
C ASP A 298 0.05 20.23 6.73
N GLN A 299 1.06 19.42 6.42
CA GLN A 299 2.33 19.90 5.88
C GLN A 299 2.24 20.33 4.41
N SER A 300 1.24 19.87 3.67
CA SER A 300 1.06 20.21 2.25
C SER A 300 0.89 21.71 2.03
N ARG A 301 0.34 22.42 3.02
CA ARG A 301 0.13 23.87 3.00
C ARG A 301 1.39 24.71 2.86
N ARG A 302 2.57 24.10 3.05
CA ARG A 302 3.87 24.76 2.82
C ARG A 302 4.29 24.77 1.35
N THR A 303 3.57 24.05 0.48
CA THR A 303 3.87 24.01 -0.95
C THR A 303 3.65 25.38 -1.60
N ALA A 304 4.54 25.76 -2.53
CA ALA A 304 4.31 26.92 -3.39
C ALA A 304 3.30 26.63 -4.52
N ASN A 305 3.02 25.34 -4.79
CA ASN A 305 2.17 24.92 -5.89
C ASN A 305 0.67 25.05 -5.58
N GLN A 306 0.24 26.09 -4.87
CA GLN A 306 -1.15 26.32 -4.51
C GLN A 306 -1.65 27.66 -5.10
N VAL A 307 -2.97 27.87 -5.12
CA VAL A 307 -3.57 29.12 -5.60
C VAL A 307 -4.71 29.55 -4.68
N ARG A 308 -4.82 30.84 -4.43
CA ARG A 308 -5.99 31.44 -3.77
C ARG A 308 -6.61 32.47 -4.70
N ILE A 309 -7.91 32.32 -4.94
CA ILE A 309 -8.69 33.22 -5.78
C ILE A 309 -9.74 33.87 -4.89
N ASP A 310 -9.61 35.17 -4.66
CA ASP A 310 -10.65 35.96 -4.02
C ASP A 310 -11.60 36.52 -5.10
N TYR A 311 -12.90 36.50 -4.83
CA TYR A 311 -13.93 36.98 -5.74
C TYR A 311 -14.89 37.95 -5.04
N GLY A 312 -15.36 38.94 -5.80
CA GLY A 312 -16.42 39.88 -5.42
C GLY A 312 -17.73 39.54 -6.12
N GLU A 313 -18.67 40.50 -6.16
CA GLU A 313 -20.06 40.29 -6.59
C GLU A 313 -20.23 39.66 -7.98
N GLU A 314 -19.20 39.67 -8.85
CA GLU A 314 -19.21 38.94 -10.13
C GLU A 314 -17.82 38.75 -10.78
N LYS A 315 -16.72 39.08 -10.08
CA LYS A 315 -15.38 39.11 -10.67
C LYS A 315 -14.32 38.62 -9.67
N VAL A 316 -13.27 38.01 -10.20
CA VAL A 316 -12.03 37.77 -9.47
C VAL A 316 -11.43 39.11 -9.06
N THR A 317 -11.22 39.30 -7.77
CA THR A 317 -10.63 40.52 -7.19
C THR A 317 -9.14 40.37 -6.93
N HIS A 318 -8.68 39.15 -6.62
CA HIS A 318 -7.28 38.86 -6.35
C HIS A 318 -6.95 37.39 -6.67
N VAL A 319 -5.75 37.16 -7.18
CA VAL A 319 -5.19 35.82 -7.39
C VAL A 319 -3.81 35.80 -6.75
N GLU A 320 -3.64 34.98 -5.71
CA GLU A 320 -2.37 34.72 -5.04
C GLU A 320 -1.86 33.35 -5.51
N THR A 321 -0.67 33.32 -6.10
CA THR A 321 -0.02 32.12 -6.64
C THR A 321 1.15 31.65 -5.79
N PHE A 322 1.39 32.30 -4.63
CA PHE A 322 2.39 31.91 -3.63
C PHE A 322 3.80 31.74 -4.22
N GLY A 323 4.16 32.61 -5.17
CA GLY A 323 5.47 32.62 -5.83
C GLY A 323 5.59 31.73 -7.06
N ARG A 324 4.50 31.06 -7.48
CA ARG A 324 4.47 30.34 -8.76
C ARG A 324 4.35 31.34 -9.91
N ASP A 325 5.31 31.32 -10.82
CA ASP A 325 5.25 32.05 -12.08
C ASP A 325 4.15 31.46 -12.98
N MET A 326 2.98 32.08 -12.94
CA MET A 326 1.90 31.84 -13.89
C MET A 326 2.07 32.70 -15.16
N ASN A 327 2.92 33.73 -15.10
CA ASN A 327 3.28 34.63 -16.19
C ASN A 327 4.58 34.19 -16.87
N GLY A 328 4.62 32.94 -17.34
CA GLY A 328 5.48 32.62 -18.47
C GLY A 328 5.02 33.47 -19.65
N SER A 329 5.56 34.69 -19.76
CA SER A 329 5.45 35.50 -20.96
C SER A 329 5.98 34.65 -22.10
N VAL A 330 5.06 34.09 -22.89
CA VAL A 330 5.36 33.48 -24.17
C VAL A 330 6.02 34.59 -24.98
N PRO A 331 7.31 34.48 -25.34
CA PRO A 331 7.86 35.37 -26.34
C PRO A 331 6.98 35.21 -27.57
N ALA A 332 6.48 36.31 -28.13
CA ALA A 332 5.75 36.27 -29.39
C ALA A 332 6.69 35.75 -30.47
N GLY A 333 6.70 34.42 -30.67
CA GLY A 333 7.65 33.70 -31.52
C GLY A 333 8.25 32.50 -30.78
N ASN A 334 7.71 31.32 -31.10
CA ASN A 334 8.06 29.98 -30.61
C ASN A 334 7.44 29.57 -29.25
N ALA A 335 6.33 28.83 -29.40
CA ALA A 335 5.81 27.77 -28.53
C ALA A 335 6.11 27.91 -27.02
N GLY A 336 5.10 28.29 -26.23
CA GLY A 336 5.11 28.05 -24.79
C GLY A 336 5.45 26.60 -24.51
N CYS A 337 6.34 26.33 -23.54
CA CYS A 337 6.98 25.04 -23.26
C CYS A 337 6.16 23.82 -23.69
N CYS A 338 6.27 23.43 -24.96
CA CYS A 338 5.72 22.20 -25.50
C CYS A 338 6.75 21.12 -25.19
N TRP A 339 6.69 20.55 -24.00
CA TRP A 339 7.30 19.25 -23.74
C TRP A 339 6.19 18.21 -23.60
N SER A 340 5.76 17.70 -24.75
CA SER A 340 5.68 16.26 -24.94
C SER A 340 6.24 16.00 -26.33
N ASN A 341 7.51 15.61 -26.40
CA ASN A 341 8.06 15.10 -27.64
C ASN A 341 7.75 13.60 -27.64
N ASP A 342 6.50 13.24 -27.97
CA ASP A 342 6.00 11.86 -27.90
C ASP A 342 6.84 10.88 -28.75
N GLN A 343 7.68 11.40 -29.66
CA GLN A 343 8.61 10.61 -30.47
C GLN A 343 9.91 10.22 -29.76
N ALA A 344 10.30 10.86 -28.64
CA ALA A 344 11.56 10.57 -27.95
C ALA A 344 11.52 9.24 -27.18
N ALA A 345 10.40 8.91 -26.53
CA ALA A 345 10.26 7.68 -25.75
C ALA A 345 10.33 6.41 -26.62
N LEU A 346 9.83 6.47 -27.86
CA LEU A 346 9.96 5.35 -28.82
C LEU A 346 11.37 5.25 -29.39
N ALA A 347 12.10 6.36 -29.51
CA ALA A 347 13.49 6.37 -29.97
C ALA A 347 14.42 5.69 -28.94
N GLU A 348 14.20 5.92 -27.65
CA GLU A 348 14.94 5.29 -26.55
C GLU A 348 14.77 3.76 -26.50
N LEU A 349 13.64 3.22 -26.97
CA LEU A 349 13.43 1.77 -27.10
C LEU A 349 14.37 1.12 -28.12
N TYR A 350 14.81 1.84 -29.17
CA TYR A 350 15.78 1.30 -30.14
C TYR A 350 17.17 1.12 -29.55
N ASP A 351 17.49 1.86 -28.48
CA ASP A 351 18.75 1.77 -27.76
C ASP A 351 18.67 0.82 -26.55
N TYR A 352 17.57 0.07 -26.38
CA TYR A 352 17.43 -0.90 -25.30
C TYR A 352 18.35 -2.10 -25.50
N GLY A 353 19.46 -2.14 -24.75
CA GLY A 353 20.48 -3.19 -24.82
C GLY A 353 20.19 -4.47 -24.04
N GLY A 354 19.02 -4.57 -23.38
CA GLY A 354 18.74 -5.64 -22.42
C GLY A 354 19.37 -5.42 -21.05
N PRO A 355 19.07 -6.30 -20.06
CA PRO A 355 19.71 -6.23 -18.74
C PRO A 355 21.20 -6.57 -18.86
N ALA A 356 22.05 -5.69 -18.31
CA ALA A 356 23.50 -5.91 -18.18
C ALA A 356 23.83 -6.77 -16.95
#